data_AF-A0A2P2JH06-F1
#
_entry.id   AF-A0A2P2JH06-F1
#
_cell.length_a   1.000
_cell.length_b   1.000
_cell.length_c   1.000
_cell.angle_alpha   90.00
_cell.angle_beta   90.00
_cell.angle_gamma   90.00
#
_symmetry.space_group_name_H-M   'P 1'
#
loop_
_entity.id
_entity.type
_entity.pdbx_description
1 polymer ?
#
loop_
_entity_poly.entity_id
_entity_poly.type
_entity_poly.pdbx_seq_one_letter_code
_entity_poly.pdbx_strand_id
1 'polypeptide(L)'
;MTKRRGDTEVHKDSKEKPGWCSDPRLPPCAGFVEIMAPVFSREAWRCVWHMIQNDLVHGWGLDFALRRCVEPAHEKIGVVDSQWIIHQVIPSLGSQGKTDNGKAPWEGVRARCKNEWSLFRNRLANADLAYFSQIKKG
;
A
#
# COMPACT_ATOMS: atom_id res chain seq x y z
N MET A 1 7.00 -9.73 5.81
CA MET A 1 5.87 -8.82 5.96
C MET A 1 5.59 -8.60 7.42
N THR A 2 5.57 -7.33 7.81
CA THR A 2 5.26 -6.86 9.16
C THR A 2 3.82 -7.24 9.50
N LYS A 3 3.60 -7.92 10.63
CA LYS A 3 2.28 -8.40 11.07
C LYS A 3 2.16 -8.24 12.58
N ARG A 4 0.94 -7.97 13.08
CA ARG A 4 0.69 -7.72 14.50
C ARG A 4 1.39 -8.73 15.41
N ARG A 5 2.03 -8.23 16.45
CA ARG A 5 2.61 -8.96 17.58
C ARG A 5 1.81 -8.67 18.86
N GLY A 6 1.82 -9.60 19.80
CA GLY A 6 1.01 -9.51 21.03
C GLY A 6 1.74 -8.88 22.21
N ASP A 7 3.06 -8.72 22.10
CA ASP A 7 4.01 -8.44 23.17
C ASP A 7 4.76 -7.12 22.99
N THR A 8 4.43 -6.35 21.94
CA THR A 8 5.06 -5.07 21.62
C THR A 8 4.03 -3.96 21.47
N GLU A 9 4.48 -2.70 21.58
CA GLU A 9 3.65 -1.54 21.28
C GLU A 9 3.71 -1.18 19.79
N VAL A 10 4.93 -1.19 19.23
CA VAL A 10 5.23 -0.92 17.83
C VAL A 10 6.40 -1.80 17.41
N HIS A 11 6.38 -2.30 16.17
CA HIS A 11 7.54 -2.95 15.57
C HIS A 11 7.69 -2.61 14.08
N LYS A 12 8.90 -2.78 13.55
CA LYS A 12 9.25 -2.40 12.16
C LYS A 12 9.91 -3.54 11.38
N ASP A 13 10.46 -4.51 12.09
CA ASP A 13 11.07 -5.72 11.55
C ASP A 13 10.03 -6.81 11.27
N SER A 14 10.29 -7.70 10.31
CA SER A 14 9.50 -8.93 10.16
C SER A 14 10.36 -10.17 10.30
N LYS A 15 9.83 -11.18 10.99
CA LYS A 15 10.45 -12.50 11.12
C LYS A 15 9.92 -13.39 10.00
N GLU A 16 10.68 -13.46 8.92
CA GLU A 16 10.38 -14.29 7.76
C GLU A 16 11.11 -15.63 7.78
N LYS A 17 10.63 -16.58 6.97
CA LYS A 17 11.28 -17.88 6.80
C LYS A 17 12.70 -17.70 6.21
N PRO A 18 13.66 -18.58 6.55
CA PRO A 18 14.98 -18.56 5.92
C PRO A 18 14.87 -18.60 4.38
N GLY A 19 15.65 -17.77 3.70
CA GLY A 19 15.65 -17.67 2.23
C GLY A 19 14.53 -16.81 1.60
N TRP A 20 13.60 -16.29 2.41
CA TRP A 20 12.50 -15.43 1.91
C TRP A 20 12.94 -13.98 1.65
N CYS A 21 14.02 -13.54 2.30
CA CYS A 21 14.55 -12.19 2.24
C CYS A 21 15.98 -12.23 1.68
N SER A 22 16.20 -11.60 0.53
CA SER A 22 17.55 -11.34 0.03
C SER A 22 18.23 -10.21 0.81
N ASP A 23 17.47 -9.21 1.23
CA ASP A 23 17.91 -8.12 2.11
C ASP A 23 16.84 -7.86 3.17
N PRO A 24 17.16 -7.91 4.48
CA PRO A 24 16.21 -7.63 5.55
C PRO A 24 15.69 -6.18 5.53
N ARG A 25 16.36 -5.24 4.85
CA ARG A 25 15.98 -3.83 4.76
C ARG A 25 15.03 -3.53 3.59
N LEU A 26 14.76 -4.52 2.73
CA LEU A 26 13.90 -4.35 1.57
C LEU A 26 12.53 -5.02 1.78
N PRO A 27 11.48 -4.53 1.11
CA PRO A 27 10.22 -5.28 0.99
C PRO A 27 10.46 -6.71 0.46
N PRO A 28 9.74 -7.72 0.98
CA PRO A 28 8.65 -7.61 1.95
C PRO A 28 9.10 -7.63 3.42
N CYS A 29 10.41 -7.61 3.68
CA CYS A 29 11.01 -7.98 4.96
C CYS A 29 11.21 -6.81 5.92
N ALA A 30 11.41 -5.61 5.39
CA ALA A 30 11.23 -4.36 6.13
C ALA A 30 10.54 -3.32 5.26
N GLY A 31 9.81 -2.42 5.93
CA GLY A 31 9.11 -1.31 5.28
C GLY A 31 7.96 -1.72 4.35
N PHE A 32 7.45 -2.96 4.47
CA PHE A 32 6.24 -3.40 3.78
C PHE A 32 5.15 -3.74 4.79
N VAL A 33 4.00 -3.09 4.63
CA VAL A 33 2.78 -3.26 5.42
C VAL A 33 1.61 -3.24 4.45
N GLU A 34 0.81 -4.30 4.44
CA GLU A 34 -0.49 -4.24 3.76
C GLU A 34 -1.37 -3.23 4.52
N ILE A 35 -1.76 -2.16 3.84
CA ILE A 35 -2.52 -1.09 4.49
C ILE A 35 -4.00 -1.46 4.61
N MET A 36 -4.51 -1.38 5.84
CA MET A 36 -5.95 -1.46 6.11
C MET A 36 -6.41 -0.23 6.90
N ALA A 37 -5.66 0.13 7.94
CA ALA A 37 -5.90 1.34 8.74
C ALA A 37 -4.57 2.08 8.99
N PRO A 38 -4.04 2.80 7.99
CA PRO A 38 -2.75 3.46 8.13
C PRO A 38 -2.86 4.72 9.01
N VAL A 39 -1.83 4.94 9.83
CA VAL A 39 -1.61 6.21 10.53
C VAL A 39 -0.31 6.81 10.01
N PHE A 40 -0.35 8.09 9.65
CA PHE A 40 0.80 8.79 9.07
C PHE A 40 1.30 9.89 9.99
N SER A 41 2.61 10.12 10.00
CA SER A 41 3.14 11.41 10.47
C SER A 41 2.61 12.53 9.57
N ARG A 42 2.58 13.76 10.08
CA ARG A 42 2.09 14.92 9.30
C ARG A 42 2.85 15.12 7.98
N GLU A 43 4.15 14.85 7.98
CA GLU A 43 4.99 14.96 6.78
C GLU A 43 4.70 13.84 5.78
N ALA A 44 4.65 12.60 6.26
CA ALA A 44 4.33 11.46 5.40
C ALA A 44 2.93 11.61 4.80
N TRP A 45 1.94 12.08 5.58
CA TRP A 45 0.58 12.31 5.12
C TRP A 45 0.51 13.28 3.95
N ARG A 46 1.25 14.40 4.00
CA ARG A 46 1.28 15.38 2.91
C ARG A 46 1.75 14.76 1.60
N CYS A 47 2.76 13.89 1.65
CA CYS A 47 3.22 13.16 0.47
C CYS A 47 2.21 12.10 0.01
N VAL A 48 1.71 11.26 0.92
CA VAL A 48 0.76 10.20 0.60
C VAL A 48 -0.53 10.76 0.02
N TRP A 49 -0.99 11.91 0.50
CA TRP A 49 -2.16 12.61 -0.01
C TRP A 49 -2.11 12.82 -1.53
N HIS A 50 -0.93 13.13 -2.09
CA HIS A 50 -0.76 13.29 -3.54
C HIS A 50 -0.78 11.96 -4.33
N MET A 51 -0.60 10.83 -3.65
CA MET A 51 -0.70 9.49 -4.25
C MET A 51 -2.14 9.01 -4.38
N ILE A 52 -3.00 9.40 -3.44
CA ILE A 52 -4.41 9.02 -3.38
C ILE A 52 -5.19 9.67 -4.54
N GLN A 53 -5.98 8.88 -5.27
CA GLN A 53 -6.75 9.31 -6.46
C GLN A 53 -8.26 9.27 -6.28
N ASN A 54 -8.72 8.53 -5.27
CA ASN A 54 -10.12 8.27 -4.97
C ASN A 54 -10.22 7.99 -3.47
N ASP A 55 -11.43 7.71 -2.98
CA ASP A 55 -11.71 7.43 -1.56
C ASP A 55 -11.10 6.10 -1.06
N LEU A 56 -9.98 5.65 -1.63
CA LEU A 56 -9.26 4.42 -1.33
C LEU A 56 -10.10 3.14 -1.51
N VAL A 57 -11.20 3.26 -2.25
CA VAL A 57 -12.24 2.25 -2.43
C VAL A 57 -11.65 0.91 -2.89
N HIS A 58 -10.60 0.93 -3.71
CA HIS A 58 -9.94 -0.29 -4.17
C HIS A 58 -8.47 -0.42 -3.74
N GLY A 59 -7.84 0.66 -3.25
CA GLY A 59 -6.55 0.71 -2.53
C GLY A 59 -5.32 0.02 -3.16
N TRP A 60 -5.47 -0.69 -4.28
CA TRP A 60 -4.54 -1.74 -4.67
C TRP A 60 -3.25 -1.15 -5.18
N GLY A 61 -2.16 -1.54 -4.52
CA GLY A 61 -0.80 -1.14 -4.86
C GLY A 61 -0.35 0.18 -4.25
N LEU A 62 -1.19 0.85 -3.46
CA LEU A 62 -0.80 2.04 -2.69
C LEU A 62 0.24 1.68 -1.63
N ASP A 63 0.07 0.54 -0.96
CA ASP A 63 0.99 -0.06 0.00
C ASP A 63 2.43 -0.20 -0.54
N PHE A 64 2.60 -0.54 -1.82
CA PHE A 64 3.93 -0.60 -2.45
C PHE A 64 4.60 0.77 -2.62
N ALA A 65 3.83 1.86 -2.63
CA ALA A 65 4.33 3.20 -2.94
C ALA A 65 4.64 4.05 -1.71
N LEU A 66 4.09 3.73 -0.54
CA LEU A 66 4.23 4.54 0.69
C LEU A 66 5.68 4.79 1.09
N ARG A 67 6.58 3.84 0.82
CA ARG A 67 8.04 3.99 1.04
C ARG A 67 8.65 5.22 0.37
N ARG A 68 8.01 5.77 -0.67
CA ARG A 68 8.50 6.99 -1.34
C ARG A 68 8.30 8.25 -0.50
N CYS A 69 7.43 8.20 0.51
CA CYS A 69 7.12 9.34 1.37
C CYS A 69 7.97 9.42 2.65
N VAL A 70 8.94 8.51 2.81
CA VAL A 70 9.77 8.42 4.01
C VAL A 70 11.17 7.90 3.67
N GLU A 71 12.21 8.50 4.25
CA GLU A 71 13.61 8.08 4.07
C GLU A 71 14.33 8.03 5.44
N PRO A 72 14.98 6.92 5.84
CA PRO A 72 14.96 5.61 5.18
C PRO A 72 13.66 4.83 5.49
N ALA A 73 13.03 4.29 4.46
CA ALA A 73 11.70 3.69 4.57
C ALA A 73 11.62 2.51 5.58
N HIS A 74 12.66 1.67 5.62
CA HIS A 74 12.73 0.49 6.47
C HIS A 74 12.82 0.82 7.97
N GLU A 75 13.20 2.05 8.33
CA GLU A 75 13.24 2.51 9.73
C GLU A 75 12.00 3.34 10.11
N LYS A 76 11.20 3.77 9.13
CA LYS A 76 10.07 4.70 9.35
C LYS A 76 8.70 4.07 9.17
N ILE A 77 8.64 2.86 8.62
CA ILE A 77 7.41 2.10 8.42
C ILE A 77 7.37 0.93 9.39
N GLY A 78 6.21 0.70 10.02
CA GLY A 78 6.00 -0.38 10.97
C GLY A 78 4.52 -0.59 11.28
N VAL A 79 4.25 -1.46 12.24
CA VAL A 79 2.91 -1.77 12.75
C VAL A 79 2.80 -1.27 14.18
N VAL A 80 1.69 -0.59 14.47
CA VAL A 80 1.28 -0.29 15.84
C VAL A 80 0.50 -1.50 16.35
N ASP A 81 1.07 -2.23 17.30
CA ASP A 81 0.53 -3.49 17.82
C ASP A 81 -0.45 -3.29 18.98
N SER A 82 -0.20 -2.26 19.78
CA SER A 82 -1.00 -1.90 20.95
C SER A 82 -2.42 -1.43 20.59
N GLN A 83 -2.59 -0.90 19.38
CA GLN A 83 -3.87 -0.45 18.83
C GLN A 83 -4.13 -1.14 17.51
N TRP A 84 -5.10 -2.04 17.50
CA TRP A 84 -5.39 -2.90 16.36
C TRP A 84 -6.89 -2.96 16.10
N ILE A 85 -7.24 -3.22 14.85
CA ILE A 85 -8.61 -3.36 14.40
C ILE A 85 -8.78 -4.78 13.88
N ILE A 86 -9.92 -5.41 14.18
CA ILE A 86 -10.27 -6.70 13.60
C ILE A 86 -10.79 -6.44 12.18
N HIS A 87 -10.05 -6.91 11.18
CA HIS A 87 -10.55 -6.99 9.81
C HIS A 87 -11.43 -8.24 9.66
N GLN A 88 -12.74 -8.05 9.53
CA GLN A 88 -13.74 -9.14 9.42
C GLN A 88 -13.69 -9.88 8.08
N VAL A 89 -12.89 -9.40 7.10
CA VAL A 89 -12.79 -9.99 5.75
C VAL A 89 -14.13 -10.00 5.01
N ILE A 90 -15.07 -9.13 5.39
CA ILE A 90 -16.36 -8.98 4.71
C ILE A 90 -16.18 -7.95 3.59
N PRO A 91 -16.32 -8.34 2.30
CA PRO A 91 -16.16 -7.41 1.19
C PRO A 91 -17.36 -6.45 1.13
N SER A 92 -17.18 -5.22 1.61
CA SER A 92 -18.23 -4.19 1.66
C SER A 92 -18.69 -3.70 0.28
N LEU A 93 -17.85 -3.87 -0.75
CA LEU A 93 -18.09 -3.34 -2.09
C LEU A 93 -18.36 -4.42 -3.14
N GLY A 94 -18.37 -5.69 -2.76
CA GLY A 94 -18.49 -6.81 -3.71
C GLY A 94 -19.76 -6.75 -4.58
N SER A 95 -20.82 -6.11 -4.10
CA SER A 95 -22.08 -5.93 -4.82
C SER A 95 -22.16 -4.67 -5.70
N GLN A 96 -21.15 -3.79 -5.67
CA GLN A 96 -21.18 -2.51 -6.40
C GLN A 96 -20.73 -2.60 -7.87
N GLY A 97 -20.43 -3.79 -8.36
CA GLY A 97 -20.14 -3.98 -9.78
C GLY A 97 -21.42 -4.08 -10.61
N LYS A 98 -21.37 -3.63 -11.86
CA LYS A 98 -22.46 -3.84 -12.81
C LYS A 98 -22.51 -5.32 -13.18
N THR A 99 -23.69 -5.92 -13.05
CA THR A 99 -23.97 -7.22 -13.66
C THR A 99 -24.07 -7.03 -15.17
N ASP A 100 -23.25 -7.76 -15.92
CA ASP A 100 -23.27 -7.73 -17.37
C ASP A 100 -23.05 -9.15 -17.90
N ASN A 101 -23.83 -9.55 -18.92
CA ASN A 101 -23.71 -10.85 -19.58
C ASN A 101 -23.64 -12.07 -18.63
N GLY A 102 -24.43 -12.05 -17.54
CA GLY A 102 -24.47 -13.13 -16.55
C GLY A 102 -23.33 -13.14 -15.52
N LYS A 103 -22.41 -12.16 -15.56
CA LYS A 103 -21.33 -12.02 -14.58
C LYS A 103 -21.85 -11.50 -13.24
N ALA A 104 -21.26 -12.02 -12.17
CA ALA A 104 -21.59 -11.59 -10.82
C ALA A 104 -20.99 -10.19 -10.53
N PRO A 105 -21.64 -9.35 -9.69
CA PRO A 105 -21.16 -7.99 -9.39
C PRO A 105 -19.70 -7.90 -8.94
N TRP A 106 -19.23 -8.88 -8.16
CA TRP A 106 -17.86 -8.88 -7.62
C TRP A 106 -16.80 -9.00 -8.72
N GLU A 107 -17.14 -9.59 -9.87
CA GLU A 107 -16.24 -9.65 -11.02
C GLU A 107 -16.04 -8.26 -11.63
N GLY A 108 -17.10 -7.46 -11.70
CA GLY A 108 -17.04 -6.07 -12.13
C GLY A 108 -16.19 -5.21 -11.18
N VAL A 109 -16.32 -5.42 -9.87
CA VAL A 109 -15.46 -4.76 -8.87
C VAL A 109 -14.00 -5.16 -9.06
N ARG A 110 -13.71 -6.46 -9.24
CA ARG A 110 -12.35 -6.94 -9.48
C ARG A 110 -11.74 -6.38 -10.76
N ALA A 111 -12.53 -6.24 -11.83
CA ALA A 111 -12.08 -5.60 -13.07
C ALA A 111 -11.75 -4.12 -12.85
N ARG A 112 -12.59 -3.40 -12.09
CA ARG A 112 -12.35 -2.01 -11.71
C ARG A 112 -11.08 -1.87 -10.87
N CYS A 113 -10.85 -2.73 -9.87
CA CYS A 113 -9.60 -2.72 -9.08
C CYS A 113 -8.35 -2.85 -9.97
N LYS A 114 -8.38 -3.77 -10.95
CA LYS A 114 -7.25 -3.95 -11.88
C LYS A 114 -7.00 -2.72 -12.74
N ASN A 115 -8.06 -2.10 -13.24
CA ASN A 115 -7.96 -0.88 -14.04
C ASN A 115 -7.39 0.28 -13.22
N GLU A 116 -7.90 0.50 -12.00
CA GLU A 116 -7.39 1.52 -11.09
C GLU A 116 -5.92 1.30 -10.72
N TRP A 117 -5.52 0.06 -10.48
CA TRP A 117 -4.12 -0.28 -10.23
C TRP A 117 -3.23 0.04 -11.43
N SER A 118 -3.68 -0.24 -12.66
CA SER A 118 -2.95 0.13 -13.88
C SER A 118 -2.78 1.65 -14.01
N LEU A 119 -3.85 2.42 -13.77
CA LEU A 119 -3.81 3.88 -13.78
C LEU A 119 -2.83 4.43 -12.72
N PHE A 120 -2.85 3.87 -11.51
CA PHE A 120 -1.91 4.23 -10.44
C PHE A 120 -0.45 3.98 -10.84
N ARG A 121 -0.15 2.80 -11.39
CA ARG A 121 1.20 2.48 -11.87
C ARG A 121 1.68 3.44 -12.95
N ASN A 122 0.83 3.76 -13.92
CA ASN A 122 1.16 4.69 -15.00
C ASN A 122 1.43 6.10 -14.46
N ARG A 123 0.63 6.58 -13.50
CA ARG A 123 0.86 7.88 -12.85
C ARG A 123 2.20 7.94 -12.13
N LEU A 124 2.55 6.92 -11.36
CA LEU A 124 3.85 6.87 -10.68
C LEU A 124 5.02 6.84 -11.67
N ALA A 125 4.93 6.03 -12.73
CA ALA A 125 5.96 5.98 -13.76
C ALA A 125 6.14 7.33 -14.46
N ASN A 126 5.05 8.01 -14.79
CA ASN A 126 5.10 9.34 -15.39
C ASN A 126 5.69 10.39 -14.44
N ALA A 127 5.38 10.31 -13.14
CA ALA A 127 5.96 11.18 -12.13
C ALA A 127 7.48 10.97 -12.00
N ASP A 128 7.95 9.72 -12.01
CA ASP A 128 9.38 9.39 -12.02
C ASP A 128 10.07 9.97 -13.27
N LEU A 129 9.49 9.76 -14.45
CA LEU A 129 10.01 10.31 -15.70
C LEU A 129 10.11 11.84 -15.66
N ALA A 130 9.08 12.51 -15.15
CA ALA A 130 9.07 13.96 -15.01
C ALA A 130 10.18 14.43 -14.04
N TYR A 131 10.32 13.80 -12.88
CA TYR A 131 11.34 14.10 -11.88
C TYR A 131 12.76 13.94 -12.45
N PHE A 132 13.06 12.79 -13.07
CA PHE A 132 14.38 12.56 -13.67
C PHE A 132 14.67 13.49 -14.86
N SER A 133 13.64 13.91 -15.60
CA SER A 133 13.82 14.88 -16.68
C SER A 133 14.20 16.28 -16.19
N GLN A 134 13.73 16.67 -15.00
CA GLN A 134 14.09 17.93 -14.36
C GLN A 134 15.53 17.87 -13.82
N ILE A 135 15.90 16.76 -13.16
CA ILE A 135 17.27 16.58 -12.62
C ILE A 135 18.31 16.59 -13.74
N LYS A 136 18.04 15.94 -14.87
CA LYS A 136 18.98 15.88 -16.01
C LYS A 136 19.20 17.23 -16.70
N LYS A 137 18.36 18.23 -16.43
CA LYS A 137 18.45 19.58 -17.01
C LYS A 137 19.16 20.59 -16.10
N GLY A 138 19.43 20.23 -14.85
CA GLY A 138 20.19 21.04 -13.89
C GLY A 138 21.62 20.51 -13.77
#